data_AF-A0A1C4PKB3-F1
#
_entry.id   AF-A0A1C4PKB3-F1
#
_cell.length_a   1.000
_cell.length_b   1.000
_cell.length_c   1.000
_cell.angle_alpha   90.00
_cell.angle_beta   90.00
_cell.angle_gamma   90.00
#
_symmetry.space_group_name_H-M   'P 1'
#
loop_
_entity.id
_entity.type
_entity.pdbx_description
1 polymer ?
#
loop_
_entity_poly.entity_id
_entity_poly.type
_entity_poly.pdbx_seq_one_letter_code
_entity_poly.pdbx_strand_id
1 'polypeptide(L)'
;MTIFDAVLLSYDEPMADALYSRLQRTLGSSVKRLHGVHGMRRAYRLCAEVVDREQFLLADGDFAIAADFDVAAVEPLGEGVSMRVWQTVNPVNGLAYGYGGLKLIRRSALREMGQAVDVLAALPGRIEFAQQIAGVTRFNQSPFHAWKAGFRECAMLARGSEYGMADDGSRLRVEAWANSRNGEFAPYAAAGAREGVAFAREFARASGRFDHLNDPTWLRARFAAAHGDQAVAG
;
A
#
# COMPACT_ATOMS: atom_id res chain seq x y z
N MET A 1 21.73 15.33 1.50
CA MET A 1 21.49 14.56 0.27
C MET A 1 21.29 13.11 0.66
N THR A 2 20.25 12.45 0.16
CA THR A 2 19.92 11.07 0.49
C THR A 2 20.92 10.11 -0.18
N ILE A 3 21.35 9.06 0.53
CA ILE A 3 22.22 8.01 -0.06
C ILE A 3 21.43 7.01 -0.91
N PHE A 4 20.11 7.08 -0.86
CA PHE A 4 19.17 6.22 -1.57
C PHE A 4 18.58 6.92 -2.78
N ASP A 5 18.38 6.16 -3.85
CA ASP A 5 17.41 6.49 -4.89
C ASP A 5 16.00 6.50 -4.28
N ALA A 6 15.08 7.25 -4.88
CA ALA A 6 13.66 7.24 -4.50
C ALA A 6 12.78 7.04 -5.73
N VAL A 7 11.72 6.25 -5.58
CA VAL A 7 10.70 6.01 -6.61
C VAL A 7 9.32 6.27 -6.02
N LEU A 8 8.49 7.07 -6.69
CA LEU A 8 7.05 7.06 -6.46
C LEU A 8 6.38 6.11 -7.45
N LEU A 9 5.72 5.09 -6.92
CA LEU A 9 4.95 4.12 -7.69
C LEU A 9 3.46 4.48 -7.63
N SER A 10 2.90 4.90 -8.75
CA SER A 10 1.48 5.28 -8.87
C SER A 10 0.79 4.49 -9.99
N TYR A 11 -0.53 4.42 -9.93
CA TYR A 11 -1.36 3.81 -10.96
C TYR A 11 -2.47 4.76 -11.39
N ASP A 12 -3.48 4.97 -10.55
CA ASP A 12 -4.68 5.75 -10.88
C ASP A 12 -5.07 6.75 -9.78
N GLU A 13 -4.20 6.97 -8.79
CA GLU A 13 -4.48 7.86 -7.66
C GLU A 13 -4.59 9.33 -8.10
N PRO A 14 -5.74 10.00 -7.87
CA PRO A 14 -5.99 11.39 -8.31
C PRO A 14 -4.95 12.42 -7.85
N MET A 15 -4.36 12.20 -6.67
CA MET A 15 -3.40 13.11 -6.03
C MET A 15 -1.94 12.75 -6.34
N ALA A 16 -1.66 11.75 -7.18
CA ALA A 16 -0.29 11.25 -7.40
C ALA A 16 0.70 12.36 -7.78
N ASP A 17 0.29 13.34 -8.60
CA ASP A 17 1.16 14.46 -9.01
C ASP A 17 1.53 15.39 -7.83
N ALA A 18 0.54 15.71 -7.00
CA ALA A 18 0.73 16.55 -5.82
C ALA A 18 1.59 15.84 -4.76
N LEU A 19 1.38 14.54 -4.58
CA LEU A 19 2.12 13.70 -3.63
C LEU A 19 3.55 13.45 -4.10
N TYR A 20 3.78 13.28 -5.41
CA TYR A 20 5.11 13.24 -6.00
C TYR A 20 5.89 14.54 -5.76
N SER A 21 5.26 15.69 -6.02
CA SER A 21 5.88 16.99 -5.74
C SER A 21 6.20 17.18 -4.26
N ARG A 22 5.33 16.70 -3.36
CA ARG A 22 5.57 16.72 -1.91
C ARG A 22 6.75 15.83 -1.53
N LEU A 23 6.81 14.61 -2.07
CA LEU A 23 7.89 13.66 -1.81
C LEU A 23 9.25 14.24 -2.21
N GLN A 24 9.36 14.82 -3.41
CA GLN A 24 10.60 15.46 -3.86
C GLN A 24 11.06 16.58 -2.93
N ARG A 25 10.13 17.45 -2.47
CA ARG A 25 10.46 18.53 -1.54
C ARG A 25 10.94 17.99 -0.19
N THR A 26 10.26 16.99 0.37
CA THR A 26 10.61 16.42 1.67
C THR A 26 11.93 15.67 1.64
N LEU A 27 12.20 14.89 0.59
CA LEU A 27 13.47 14.16 0.47
C LEU A 27 14.65 15.07 0.08
N GLY A 28 14.36 16.26 -0.46
CA GLY A 28 15.40 17.19 -0.93
C GLY A 28 16.24 16.63 -2.09
N SER A 29 15.68 15.70 -2.86
CA SER A 29 16.35 15.02 -3.97
C SER A 29 15.38 14.71 -5.12
N SER A 30 15.93 14.39 -6.29
CA SER A 30 15.13 13.90 -7.42
C SER A 30 14.52 12.55 -7.08
N VAL A 31 13.22 12.40 -7.31
CA VAL A 31 12.50 11.14 -7.16
C VAL A 31 12.19 10.64 -8.57
N LYS A 32 12.43 9.37 -8.87
CA LYS A 32 11.98 8.73 -10.10
C LYS A 32 10.47 8.46 -9.99
N ARG A 33 9.75 8.47 -11.10
CA ARG A 33 8.31 8.16 -11.10
C ARG A 33 8.02 6.99 -12.01
N LEU A 34 7.33 5.99 -11.48
CA LEU A 34 6.75 4.90 -12.26
C LEU A 34 5.22 5.01 -12.15
N HIS A 35 4.54 5.10 -13.29
CA HIS A 35 3.11 5.41 -13.35
C HIS A 35 2.37 4.48 -14.32
N GLY A 36 1.13 4.10 -13.99
CA GLY A 36 0.22 3.39 -14.89
C GLY A 36 0.64 1.96 -15.22
N VAL A 37 1.51 1.34 -14.41
CA VAL A 37 1.95 -0.03 -14.66
C VAL A 37 0.88 -1.03 -14.25
N HIS A 38 0.36 -1.78 -15.22
CA HIS A 38 -0.51 -2.93 -14.94
C HIS A 38 0.26 -4.10 -14.31
N GLY A 39 -0.33 -4.66 -13.25
CA GLY A 39 0.20 -5.79 -12.49
C GLY A 39 1.16 -5.35 -11.38
N MET A 40 0.73 -5.52 -10.12
CA MET A 40 1.47 -5.07 -8.94
C MET A 40 2.91 -5.63 -8.89
N ARG A 41 3.09 -6.93 -9.14
CA ARG A 41 4.44 -7.53 -9.16
C ARG A 41 5.34 -6.96 -10.27
N ARG A 42 4.77 -6.67 -11.44
CA ARG A 42 5.49 -6.03 -12.56
C ARG A 42 5.91 -4.61 -12.19
N ALA A 43 5.02 -3.84 -11.57
CA ALA A 43 5.32 -2.49 -11.09
C ALA A 43 6.53 -2.48 -10.12
N TYR A 44 6.50 -3.33 -9.10
CA TYR A 44 7.61 -3.46 -8.14
C TYR A 44 8.93 -3.87 -8.81
N ARG A 45 8.90 -4.84 -9.73
CA ARG A 45 10.11 -5.23 -10.49
C ARG A 45 10.66 -4.10 -11.35
N LEU A 46 9.79 -3.32 -12.01
CA LEU A 46 10.22 -2.17 -12.79
C LEU A 46 10.81 -1.06 -11.92
N CYS A 47 10.33 -0.86 -10.68
CA CYS A 47 11.00 0.03 -9.73
C CYS A 47 12.45 -0.39 -9.48
N ALA A 48 12.73 -1.69 -9.41
CA ALA A 48 14.09 -2.23 -9.26
C ALA A 48 14.96 -2.00 -10.51
N GLU A 49 14.38 -1.84 -11.70
CA GLU A 49 15.14 -1.60 -12.93
C GLU A 49 15.49 -0.13 -13.15
N VAL A 50 14.69 0.79 -12.62
CA VAL A 50 14.95 2.24 -12.78
C VAL A 50 15.92 2.80 -11.76
N VAL A 51 16.25 2.07 -10.69
CA VAL A 51 17.17 2.52 -9.64
C VAL A 51 18.61 2.03 -9.88
N ASP A 52 19.57 2.86 -9.47
CA ASP A 52 21.00 2.61 -9.60
C ASP A 52 21.57 1.96 -8.34
N ARG A 53 20.95 2.20 -7.18
CA ARG A 53 21.40 1.72 -5.87
C ARG A 53 20.77 0.38 -5.50
N GLU A 54 21.50 -0.41 -4.72
CA GLU A 54 21.00 -1.69 -4.21
C GLU A 54 19.84 -1.50 -3.22
N GLN A 55 19.84 -0.42 -2.46
CA GLN A 55 18.75 -0.06 -1.57
C GLN A 55 18.15 1.27 -2.01
N PHE A 56 16.83 1.34 -2.04
CA PHE A 56 16.12 2.52 -2.50
C PHE A 56 14.79 2.70 -1.76
N LEU A 57 14.33 3.95 -1.69
CA LEU A 57 13.04 4.32 -1.14
C LEU A 57 11.95 4.13 -2.20
N LEU A 58 10.86 3.47 -1.82
CA LEU A 58 9.64 3.36 -2.62
C LEU A 58 8.48 3.97 -1.84
N ALA A 59 7.82 4.95 -2.43
CA ALA A 59 6.59 5.54 -1.94
C ALA A 59 5.42 5.14 -2.83
N ASP A 60 4.31 4.72 -2.21
CA ASP A 60 3.07 4.43 -2.93
C ASP A 60 2.42 5.74 -3.43
N GLY A 61 1.63 5.66 -4.50
CA GLY A 61 1.07 6.82 -5.20
C GLY A 61 0.09 7.67 -4.40
N ASP A 62 -0.43 7.13 -3.29
CA ASP A 62 -1.31 7.78 -2.33
C ASP A 62 -0.58 8.22 -1.04
N PHE A 63 0.74 8.09 -0.98
CA PHE A 63 1.50 8.41 0.22
C PHE A 63 1.79 9.92 0.36
N ALA A 64 1.27 10.52 1.43
CA ALA A 64 1.65 11.86 1.87
C ALA A 64 2.69 11.79 2.98
N ILE A 65 3.97 11.86 2.58
CA ILE A 65 5.11 11.90 3.51
C ILE A 65 4.99 13.06 4.52
N ALA A 66 5.34 12.82 5.78
CA ALA A 66 5.35 13.85 6.81
C ALA A 66 6.40 14.93 6.49
N ALA A 67 6.09 16.20 6.79
CA ALA A 67 6.99 17.30 6.42
C ALA A 67 8.30 17.27 7.22
N ASP A 68 8.25 16.68 8.41
CA ASP A 68 9.32 16.48 9.37
C ASP A 68 9.94 15.06 9.30
N PHE A 69 9.63 14.29 8.26
CA PHE A 69 10.27 12.99 8.07
C PHE A 69 11.77 13.17 7.81
N ASP A 70 12.59 12.77 8.79
CA ASP A 70 14.04 12.86 8.69
C ASP A 70 14.62 11.73 7.84
N VAL A 71 14.81 12.00 6.55
CA VAL A 71 15.43 11.06 5.62
C VAL A 71 16.91 10.80 5.94
N ALA A 72 17.59 11.70 6.65
CA ALA A 72 19.00 11.52 7.01
C ALA A 72 19.16 10.47 8.13
N ALA A 73 18.12 10.25 8.94
CA ALA A 73 18.07 9.21 9.95
C ALA A 73 17.72 7.81 9.40
N VAL A 74 17.49 7.67 8.09
CA VAL A 74 17.18 6.37 7.48
C VAL A 74 18.45 5.54 7.35
N GLU A 75 18.59 4.56 8.23
CA GLU A 75 19.69 3.59 8.18
C GLU A 75 19.51 2.56 7.06
N PRO A 76 20.59 2.10 6.41
CA PRO A 76 20.53 0.97 5.48
C PRO A 76 19.93 -0.29 6.11
N LEU A 77 19.38 -1.16 5.27
CA LEU A 77 18.90 -2.48 5.66
C LEU A 77 20.09 -3.37 6.07
N GLY A 78 20.00 -3.98 7.24
CA GLY A 78 20.96 -4.98 7.70
C GLY A 78 20.95 -6.24 6.84
N GLU A 79 21.90 -7.14 7.03
CA GLU A 79 22.01 -8.39 6.26
C GLU A 79 20.73 -9.26 6.39
N GLY A 80 20.28 -9.81 5.25
CA GLY A 80 19.10 -10.68 5.19
C GLY A 80 17.73 -9.99 5.30
N VAL A 81 17.67 -8.65 5.26
CA VAL A 81 16.41 -7.86 5.39
C VAL A 81 15.97 -7.30 4.04
N SER A 82 14.98 -7.87 3.36
CA SER A 82 14.66 -7.40 2.02
C SER A 82 13.93 -6.05 1.98
N MET A 83 13.22 -5.71 3.05
CA MET A 83 12.43 -4.49 3.10
C MET A 83 12.24 -4.00 4.54
N ARG A 84 12.22 -2.68 4.70
CA ARG A 84 11.66 -2.01 5.88
C ARG A 84 10.45 -1.19 5.46
N VAL A 85 9.35 -1.34 6.19
CA VAL A 85 8.09 -0.62 5.96
C VAL A 85 7.86 0.34 7.13
N TRP A 86 7.57 1.61 6.85
CA TRP A 86 7.23 2.58 7.89
C TRP A 86 5.74 2.56 8.21
N GLN A 87 5.41 2.94 9.44
CA GLN A 87 4.02 3.16 9.79
C GLN A 87 3.47 4.37 9.05
N THR A 88 2.19 4.29 8.69
CA THR A 88 1.44 5.42 8.16
C THR A 88 0.13 5.55 8.88
N VAL A 89 -0.36 6.78 9.01
CA VAL A 89 -1.67 7.05 9.58
C VAL A 89 -2.73 6.77 8.53
N ASN A 90 -3.78 6.08 8.94
CA ASN A 90 -5.02 5.92 8.18
C ASN A 90 -5.88 7.18 8.31
N PRO A 91 -6.18 7.87 7.19
CA PRO A 91 -6.87 9.15 7.23
C PRO A 91 -8.32 9.07 7.71
N VAL A 92 -8.96 7.90 7.66
CA VAL A 92 -10.41 7.77 7.97
C VAL A 92 -10.69 7.09 9.31
N ASN A 93 -9.71 6.40 9.91
CA ASN A 93 -9.85 5.75 11.23
C ASN A 93 -8.72 6.07 12.22
N GLY A 94 -7.63 6.74 11.80
CA GLY A 94 -6.55 7.19 12.67
C GLY A 94 -5.54 6.12 13.09
N LEU A 95 -5.72 4.86 12.71
CA LEU A 95 -4.75 3.81 13.05
C LEU A 95 -3.39 4.08 12.36
N ALA A 96 -2.30 3.77 13.06
CA ALA A 96 -0.94 3.86 12.54
C ALA A 96 -0.29 2.47 12.50
N TYR A 97 0.02 1.99 11.29
CA TYR A 97 0.72 0.72 11.07
C TYR A 97 1.26 0.65 9.62
N GLY A 98 1.99 -0.42 9.28
CA GLY A 98 2.51 -0.63 7.93
C GLY A 98 1.51 -1.34 7.01
N TYR A 99 0.86 -0.60 6.11
CA TYR A 99 -0.11 -1.14 5.12
C TYR A 99 -0.08 -0.39 3.78
N GLY A 100 1.10 0.10 3.40
CA GLY A 100 1.30 0.98 2.26
C GLY A 100 2.37 2.01 2.59
N GLY A 101 2.38 3.15 1.91
CA GLY A 101 3.23 4.28 2.26
C GLY A 101 4.68 4.14 1.84
N LEU A 102 5.60 4.41 2.76
CA LEU A 102 7.05 4.43 2.52
C LEU A 102 7.72 3.09 2.86
N LYS A 103 8.62 2.66 1.97
CA LYS A 103 9.40 1.43 2.11
C LYS A 103 10.86 1.69 1.71
N LEU A 104 11.80 1.02 2.37
CA LEU A 104 13.20 0.92 1.95
C LEU A 104 13.38 -0.52 1.51
N ILE A 105 13.81 -0.73 0.26
CA ILE A 105 13.75 -2.04 -0.38
C ILE A 105 15.10 -2.39 -1.02
N ARG A 106 15.48 -3.67 -0.94
CA ARG A 106 16.57 -4.23 -1.75
C ARG A 106 16.13 -4.49 -3.18
N ARG A 107 16.87 -3.95 -4.14
CA ARG A 107 16.69 -4.16 -5.57
C ARG A 107 16.78 -5.65 -5.92
N SER A 108 17.77 -6.35 -5.38
CA SER A 108 17.94 -7.81 -5.56
C SER A 108 16.70 -8.59 -5.13
N ALA A 109 16.14 -8.28 -3.97
CA ALA A 109 14.96 -8.95 -3.44
C ALA A 109 13.73 -8.82 -4.35
N LEU A 110 13.53 -7.67 -5.01
CA LEU A 110 12.42 -7.50 -5.96
C LEU A 110 12.59 -8.31 -7.24
N ARG A 111 13.84 -8.53 -7.67
CA ARG A 111 14.16 -9.39 -8.83
C ARG A 111 13.92 -10.86 -8.52
N GLU A 112 14.22 -11.28 -7.29
CA GLU A 112 14.06 -12.65 -6.80
C GLU A 112 12.66 -12.95 -6.23
N MET A 113 11.78 -11.94 -6.20
CA MET A 113 10.43 -12.04 -5.63
C MET A 113 9.64 -13.22 -6.25
N GLY A 114 9.09 -14.06 -5.37
CA GLY A 114 8.28 -15.23 -5.70
C GLY A 114 6.83 -14.89 -6.07
N GLN A 115 5.93 -15.84 -5.82
CA GLN A 115 4.49 -15.68 -6.06
C GLN A 115 3.75 -15.65 -4.72
N ALA A 116 3.14 -14.51 -4.41
CA ALA A 116 2.15 -14.35 -3.35
C ALA A 116 1.18 -13.23 -3.73
N VAL A 117 0.07 -13.13 -2.98
CA VAL A 117 -0.92 -12.06 -3.18
C VAL A 117 -0.37 -10.75 -2.63
N ASP A 118 0.26 -10.79 -1.45
CA ASP A 118 1.00 -9.67 -0.89
C ASP A 118 2.45 -9.67 -1.41
N VAL A 119 2.94 -8.51 -1.85
CA VAL A 119 4.33 -8.35 -2.28
C VAL A 119 5.30 -8.63 -1.13
N LEU A 120 4.97 -8.23 0.10
CA LEU A 120 5.84 -8.44 1.26
C LEU A 120 6.07 -9.94 1.50
N ALA A 121 5.02 -10.76 1.35
CA ALA A 121 5.10 -12.21 1.51
C ALA A 121 5.83 -12.91 0.35
N ALA A 122 5.94 -12.27 -0.81
CA ALA A 122 6.65 -12.81 -1.97
C ALA A 122 8.15 -12.51 -1.93
N LEU A 123 8.63 -11.61 -1.06
CA LEU A 123 10.05 -11.25 -1.00
C LEU A 123 10.86 -12.32 -0.27
N PRO A 124 12.10 -12.60 -0.71
CA PRO A 124 13.03 -13.39 0.09
C PRO A 124 13.40 -12.63 1.38
N GLY A 125 13.96 -13.30 2.37
CA GLY A 125 14.50 -12.65 3.57
C GLY A 125 13.46 -12.06 4.52
N ARG A 126 13.93 -11.27 5.50
CA ARG A 126 13.10 -10.69 6.57
C ARG A 126 12.50 -9.34 6.14
N ILE A 127 11.31 -9.05 6.65
CA ILE A 127 10.66 -7.75 6.54
C ILE A 127 10.68 -7.07 7.91
N GLU A 128 11.13 -5.82 7.95
CA GLU A 128 11.13 -4.98 9.16
C GLU A 128 9.96 -3.99 9.12
N PHE A 129 9.34 -3.77 10.28
CA PHE A 129 8.34 -2.71 10.46
C PHE A 129 8.91 -1.63 11.38
N ALA A 130 9.22 -0.47 10.81
CA ALA A 130 9.73 0.67 11.57
C ALA A 130 8.61 1.25 12.44
N GLN A 131 8.90 1.56 13.70
CA GLN A 131 7.91 2.16 14.63
C GLN A 131 7.64 3.64 14.33
N GLN A 132 8.52 4.29 13.58
CA GLN A 132 8.34 5.68 13.18
C GLN A 132 7.20 5.82 12.16
N ILE A 133 6.32 6.79 12.39
CA ILE A 133 5.31 7.20 11.42
C ILE A 133 5.97 8.06 10.34
N ALA A 134 5.89 7.63 9.08
CA ALA A 134 6.47 8.36 7.96
C ALA A 134 5.49 9.34 7.30
N GLY A 135 4.20 9.25 7.58
CA GLY A 135 3.18 10.11 6.98
C GLY A 135 1.78 9.52 7.01
N VAL A 136 0.97 9.90 6.03
CA VAL A 136 -0.43 9.48 5.88
C VAL A 136 -0.61 8.77 4.54
N THR A 137 -1.25 7.61 4.54
CA THR A 137 -1.66 6.93 3.29
C THR A 137 -3.00 7.52 2.87
N ARG A 138 -2.97 8.56 2.03
CA ARG A 138 -4.15 9.34 1.61
C ARG A 138 -4.94 8.61 0.53
N PHE A 139 -5.34 7.37 0.77
CA PHE A 139 -6.13 6.58 -0.19
C PHE A 139 -7.56 7.14 -0.41
N ASN A 140 -8.05 7.97 0.50
CA ASN A 140 -9.39 8.56 0.47
C ASN A 140 -9.48 9.75 -0.50
N GLN A 141 -9.21 9.52 -1.78
CA GLN A 141 -9.15 10.56 -2.83
C GLN A 141 -10.41 10.58 -3.72
N SER A 142 -11.20 9.51 -3.68
CA SER A 142 -12.47 9.34 -4.40
C SER A 142 -13.25 8.20 -3.74
N PRO A 143 -14.53 7.99 -4.08
CA PRO A 143 -15.30 6.83 -3.67
C PRO A 143 -14.59 5.49 -3.96
N PHE A 144 -14.14 5.30 -5.20
CA PHE A 144 -13.48 4.06 -5.63
C PHE A 144 -12.18 3.80 -4.85
N HIS A 145 -11.31 4.82 -4.72
CA HIS A 145 -10.03 4.66 -4.03
C HIS A 145 -10.19 4.34 -2.54
N ALA A 146 -11.18 4.99 -1.88
CA ALA A 146 -11.52 4.70 -0.50
C ALA A 146 -12.03 3.27 -0.31
N TRP A 147 -12.99 2.86 -1.16
CA TRP A 147 -13.51 1.50 -1.16
C TRP A 147 -12.41 0.46 -1.45
N LYS A 148 -11.57 0.68 -2.47
CA LYS A 148 -10.47 -0.20 -2.90
C LYS A 148 -9.52 -0.49 -1.74
N ALA A 149 -9.12 0.56 -1.00
CA ALA A 149 -8.23 0.44 0.14
C ALA A 149 -8.85 -0.41 1.26
N GLY A 150 -10.08 -0.07 1.68
CA GLY A 150 -10.79 -0.84 2.72
C GLY A 150 -11.04 -2.30 2.31
N PHE A 151 -11.43 -2.53 1.07
CA PHE A 151 -11.70 -3.85 0.52
C PHE A 151 -10.46 -4.75 0.53
N ARG A 152 -9.36 -4.29 -0.07
CA ARG A 152 -8.12 -5.07 -0.15
C ARG A 152 -7.54 -5.36 1.24
N GLU A 153 -7.46 -4.34 2.08
CA GLU A 153 -6.87 -4.46 3.41
C GLU A 153 -7.67 -5.44 4.28
N CYS A 154 -9.00 -5.28 4.36
CA CYS A 154 -9.82 -6.15 5.20
C CYS A 154 -9.98 -7.56 4.62
N ALA A 155 -9.90 -7.75 3.30
CA ALA A 155 -9.83 -9.08 2.70
C ALA A 155 -8.55 -9.81 3.14
N MET A 156 -7.40 -9.12 3.13
CA MET A 156 -6.12 -9.71 3.58
C MET A 156 -6.10 -9.95 5.08
N LEU A 157 -6.58 -9.00 5.90
CA LEU A 157 -6.67 -9.19 7.36
C LEU A 157 -7.60 -10.35 7.72
N ALA A 158 -8.73 -10.52 7.03
CA ALA A 158 -9.68 -11.60 7.29
C ALA A 158 -9.20 -12.98 6.78
N ARG A 159 -8.35 -13.01 5.76
CA ARG A 159 -7.69 -14.25 5.29
C ARG A 159 -6.66 -14.78 6.28
N GLY A 160 -6.11 -13.90 7.12
CA GLY A 160 -4.93 -14.16 7.94
C GLY A 160 -3.68 -13.64 7.23
N SER A 161 -2.80 -12.97 7.99
CA SER A 161 -1.57 -12.40 7.45
C SER A 161 -0.65 -13.48 6.90
N GLU A 162 -0.24 -13.34 5.64
CA GLU A 162 0.76 -14.21 5.01
C GLU A 162 2.16 -14.07 5.64
N TYR A 163 2.35 -13.08 6.53
CA TYR A 163 3.62 -12.76 7.20
C TYR A 163 3.51 -12.75 8.74
N GLY A 164 2.47 -13.38 9.33
CA GLY A 164 2.45 -13.75 10.75
C GLY A 164 1.95 -12.71 11.76
N MET A 165 1.04 -11.81 11.38
CA MET A 165 0.31 -10.97 12.37
C MET A 165 -0.54 -11.83 13.32
N ALA A 166 -0.51 -11.50 14.62
CA ALA A 166 -1.39 -12.14 15.61
C ALA A 166 -2.88 -11.82 15.35
N ASP A 167 -3.74 -12.83 15.49
CA ASP A 167 -5.17 -12.80 15.12
C ASP A 167 -5.97 -11.68 15.81
N ASP A 168 -5.68 -11.37 17.08
CA ASP A 168 -6.39 -10.33 17.82
C ASP A 168 -6.16 -8.93 17.25
N GLY A 169 -4.96 -8.66 16.75
CA GLY A 169 -4.63 -7.41 16.08
C GLY A 169 -5.38 -7.24 14.75
N SER A 170 -5.62 -8.34 14.04
CA SER A 170 -6.34 -8.32 12.76
C SER A 170 -7.82 -7.99 12.95
N ARG A 171 -8.48 -8.54 13.97
CA ARG A 171 -9.90 -8.27 14.27
C ARG A 171 -10.15 -6.80 14.61
N LEU A 172 -9.32 -6.22 15.49
CA LEU A 172 -9.44 -4.81 15.88
C LEU A 172 -9.24 -3.86 14.69
N ARG A 173 -8.30 -4.18 13.79
CA ARG A 173 -8.09 -3.39 12.55
C ARG A 173 -9.29 -3.47 11.63
N VAL A 174 -9.82 -4.68 11.38
CA VAL A 174 -11.03 -4.87 10.56
C VAL A 174 -12.21 -4.06 11.12
N GLU A 175 -12.39 -4.07 12.45
CA GLU A 175 -13.45 -3.29 13.11
C GLU A 175 -13.26 -1.78 12.91
N ALA A 176 -12.03 -1.27 13.08
CA ALA A 176 -11.73 0.14 12.85
C ALA A 176 -11.99 0.57 11.40
N TRP A 177 -11.63 -0.27 10.43
CA TRP A 177 -11.93 -0.04 9.02
C TRP A 177 -13.43 -0.06 8.74
N ALA A 178 -14.17 -1.05 9.23
CA ALA A 178 -15.61 -1.18 9.05
C ALA A 178 -16.41 -0.04 9.71
N ASN A 179 -15.82 0.64 10.71
CA ASN A 179 -16.41 1.77 11.43
C ASN A 179 -15.85 3.14 11.00
N SER A 180 -15.12 3.20 9.88
CA SER A 180 -14.55 4.43 9.33
C SER A 180 -15.65 5.46 9.06
N ARG A 181 -15.47 6.67 9.59
CA ARG A 181 -16.47 7.75 9.52
C ARG A 181 -15.88 9.16 9.37
N ASN A 182 -14.56 9.29 9.43
CA ASN A 182 -13.90 10.58 9.40
C ASN A 182 -13.49 10.95 7.97
N GLY A 183 -14.11 11.99 7.41
CA GLY A 183 -13.83 12.49 6.06
C GLY A 183 -14.84 12.01 5.02
N GLU A 184 -14.87 12.73 3.90
CA GLU A 184 -15.88 12.63 2.84
C GLU A 184 -16.09 11.20 2.33
N PHE A 185 -14.99 10.48 2.05
CA PHE A 185 -15.06 9.13 1.48
C PHE A 185 -14.93 8.00 2.51
N ALA A 186 -14.97 8.31 3.81
CA ALA A 186 -14.90 7.29 4.86
C ALA A 186 -16.02 6.22 4.79
N PRO A 187 -17.28 6.56 4.42
CA PRO A 187 -18.32 5.55 4.24
C PRO A 187 -17.98 4.50 3.17
N TYR A 188 -17.30 4.90 2.08
CA TYR A 188 -16.85 3.97 1.04
C TYR A 188 -15.74 3.06 1.54
N ALA A 189 -14.79 3.57 2.33
CA ALA A 189 -13.79 2.74 2.99
C ALA A 189 -14.41 1.72 3.94
N ALA A 190 -15.41 2.12 4.73
CA ALA A 190 -16.16 1.24 5.61
C ALA A 190 -16.97 0.17 4.84
N ALA A 191 -17.58 0.54 3.71
CA ALA A 191 -18.27 -0.40 2.83
C ALA A 191 -17.30 -1.43 2.23
N GLY A 192 -16.19 -0.95 1.66
CA GLY A 192 -15.12 -1.79 1.13
C GLY A 192 -14.61 -2.77 2.18
N ALA A 193 -14.35 -2.30 3.41
CA ALA A 193 -13.93 -3.14 4.52
C ALA A 193 -14.88 -4.31 4.79
N ARG A 194 -16.19 -4.04 4.92
CA ARG A 194 -17.21 -5.08 5.14
C ARG A 194 -17.28 -6.08 3.98
N GLU A 195 -17.23 -5.57 2.75
CA GLU A 195 -17.25 -6.40 1.54
C GLU A 195 -15.98 -7.25 1.39
N GLY A 196 -14.82 -6.73 1.80
CA GLY A 196 -13.54 -7.45 1.79
C GLY A 196 -13.55 -8.61 2.78
N VAL A 197 -14.10 -8.41 3.98
CA VAL A 197 -14.30 -9.50 4.95
C VAL A 197 -15.26 -10.56 4.40
N ALA A 198 -16.37 -10.14 3.78
CA ALA A 198 -17.33 -11.07 3.17
C ALA A 198 -16.67 -11.90 2.06
N PHE A 199 -15.90 -11.23 1.18
CA PHE A 199 -15.10 -11.88 0.14
C PHE A 199 -14.12 -12.91 0.73
N ALA A 200 -13.39 -12.56 1.78
CA ALA A 200 -12.44 -13.49 2.39
C ALA A 200 -13.11 -14.73 2.99
N ARG A 201 -14.30 -14.57 3.59
CA ARG A 201 -15.09 -15.69 4.13
C ARG A 201 -15.62 -16.60 3.04
N GLU A 202 -16.10 -16.04 1.94
CA GLU A 202 -16.61 -16.79 0.78
C GLU A 202 -15.50 -17.63 0.13
N PHE A 203 -14.29 -17.07 0.03
CA PHE A 203 -13.18 -17.69 -0.68
C PHE A 203 -12.08 -18.24 0.24
N ALA A 204 -12.36 -18.47 1.53
CA ALA A 204 -11.40 -18.99 2.50
C ALA A 204 -10.70 -20.30 2.06
N ARG A 205 -11.32 -21.06 1.15
CA ARG A 205 -10.79 -22.32 0.60
C ARG A 205 -10.34 -22.26 -0.87
N ALA A 206 -10.41 -21.08 -1.52
CA ALA A 206 -10.12 -20.90 -2.95
C ALA A 206 -9.01 -19.85 -3.16
N SER A 207 -7.75 -20.24 -2.95
CA SER A 207 -6.58 -19.36 -2.95
C SER A 207 -6.42 -18.50 -4.22
N GLY A 208 -6.70 -19.05 -5.40
CA GLY A 208 -6.56 -18.33 -6.68
C GLY A 208 -7.52 -17.14 -6.85
N ARG A 209 -8.57 -17.02 -6.03
CA ARG A 209 -9.48 -15.87 -6.10
C ARG A 209 -8.88 -14.60 -5.51
N PHE A 210 -7.92 -14.70 -4.60
CA PHE A 210 -7.29 -13.53 -4.00
C PHE A 210 -6.37 -12.76 -4.97
N ASP A 211 -5.98 -13.35 -6.10
CA ASP A 211 -5.27 -12.63 -7.16
C ASP A 211 -6.12 -11.48 -7.73
N HIS A 212 -7.46 -11.60 -7.68
CA HIS A 212 -8.37 -10.52 -8.08
C HIS A 212 -8.21 -9.25 -7.24
N LEU A 213 -7.69 -9.35 -6.00
CA LEU A 213 -7.37 -8.15 -5.23
C LEU A 213 -6.40 -7.26 -6.03
N ASN A 214 -5.45 -7.86 -6.75
CA ASN A 214 -4.42 -7.16 -7.51
C ASN A 214 -4.82 -6.81 -8.96
N ASP A 215 -6.08 -7.02 -9.34
CA ASP A 215 -6.62 -6.71 -10.67
C ASP A 215 -7.46 -5.42 -10.63
N PRO A 216 -6.95 -4.28 -11.15
CA PRO A 216 -7.68 -3.02 -11.14
C PRO A 216 -8.99 -3.06 -11.92
N THR A 217 -9.06 -3.84 -13.00
CA THR A 217 -10.27 -3.97 -13.84
C THR A 217 -11.34 -4.70 -13.07
N TRP A 218 -10.99 -5.81 -12.41
CA TRP A 218 -11.92 -6.57 -11.58
C TRP A 218 -12.44 -5.72 -10.40
N LEU A 219 -11.55 -4.99 -9.72
CA LEU A 219 -11.94 -4.12 -8.61
C LEU A 219 -12.91 -3.02 -9.05
N ARG A 220 -12.66 -2.39 -10.20
CA ARG A 220 -13.58 -1.37 -10.76
C ARG A 220 -14.93 -1.95 -11.11
N ALA A 221 -14.95 -3.10 -11.79
CA ALA A 221 -16.19 -3.79 -12.13
C ALA A 221 -17.00 -4.17 -10.87
N ARG A 222 -16.33 -4.68 -9.83
CA ARG A 222 -16.96 -5.01 -8.55
C ARG A 222 -17.53 -3.76 -7.87
N PHE A 223 -16.76 -2.68 -7.83
CA PHE A 223 -17.21 -1.43 -7.24
C PHE A 223 -18.44 -0.88 -7.97
N ALA A 224 -18.41 -0.82 -9.30
CA ALA A 224 -19.53 -0.35 -10.12
C ALA A 224 -20.79 -1.19 -9.91
N ALA A 225 -20.66 -2.52 -9.84
CA ALA A 225 -21.79 -3.42 -9.60
C ALA A 225 -22.44 -3.22 -8.22
N ALA A 226 -21.66 -2.86 -7.19
CA ALA A 226 -22.15 -2.70 -5.83
C ALA A 226 -22.57 -1.25 -5.49
N HIS A 227 -21.97 -0.25 -6.12
CA HIS A 227 -22.12 1.18 -5.76
C HIS A 227 -22.61 2.08 -6.91
N GLY A 228 -22.80 1.53 -8.11
CA GLY A 228 -23.27 2.24 -9.30
C GLY A 228 -22.18 3.00 -10.08
N ASP A 229 -22.43 3.25 -11.36
CA ASP A 229 -21.46 3.86 -12.29
C ASP A 229 -21.12 5.34 -11.97
N GLN A 230 -22.03 6.07 -11.31
CA GLN A 230 -21.81 7.48 -10.95
C GLN A 230 -20.68 7.68 -9.92
N ALA A 231 -20.24 6.61 -9.23
CA ALA A 231 -19.14 6.66 -8.28
C ALA A 231 -17.76 6.41 -8.92
N VAL A 232 -17.70 6.05 -10.21
CA VAL A 232 -16.46 5.68 -10.94
C VAL A 232 -15.77 6.91 -11.57
N ALA A 233 -16.51 8.00 -11.78
CA ALA A 233 -16.07 9.19 -12.52
C ALA A 233 -15.66 10.39 -11.62
N GLY A 234 -15.63 10.21 -10.30
CA GLY A 234 -15.21 11.23 -9.34
C GLY A 234 -13.72 11.17 -9.01
#